data_AF-A0A3B0A3D0-F1
#
_entry.id   AF-A0A3B0A3D0-F1
#
_cell.length_a   1.000
_cell.length_b   1.000
_cell.length_c   1.000
_cell.angle_alpha   90.00
_cell.angle_beta   90.00
_cell.angle_gamma   90.00
#
_symmetry.space_group_name_H-M   'P 1'
#
loop_
_entity.id
_entity.type
_entity.pdbx_description
1 polymer ?
#
loop_
_entity_poly.entity_id
_entity_poly.type
_entity_poly.pdbx_seq_one_letter_code
_entity_poly.pdbx_strand_id
1 'polypeptide(L)'
;MTVGRSCSIDGCSKPSRKRGWCEMHYSRYKVHGDPLVPGKREQSIVCRVADCGDKSLAKDLCRRHYYAERRGAPLLPRKPSECTAEGCASPVHGRGLCAKHYARSRAHLPPRATCSVDGCVEGAHSRGLCGAHYQRWRRFGDAEFEPPQSVRKCTIEGCDEVTNGRGLCSRHYYRWWRYGDPLISKNRPRVRQPQYQFGMRSCVTCGKEFDPGGSAVRKYCGKRCKPSGRIAGSVNKRSWVEKLGGQDGWKCWLCELPVDPSLYWPHRWAGSVDHVVHVSNGGTDERSNLRLAHLTCNVSRKNANDAHQP
;
A
#
# COMPACT_ATOMS: atom_id res chain seq x y z
N MET A 1 -66.29 2.57 -3.61
CA MET A 1 -65.14 2.48 -4.52
C MET A 1 -65.00 3.83 -5.22
N THR A 2 -64.04 4.65 -4.84
CA THR A 2 -63.82 5.97 -5.49
C THR A 2 -63.16 5.76 -6.84
N VAL A 3 -63.89 6.06 -7.91
CA VAL A 3 -63.37 6.03 -9.29
C VAL A 3 -62.29 7.11 -9.39
N GLY A 4 -61.02 6.69 -9.44
CA GLY A 4 -59.91 7.61 -9.68
C GLY A 4 -60.09 8.28 -11.05
N ARG A 5 -59.97 9.61 -11.11
CA ARG A 5 -60.01 10.34 -12.39
C ARG A 5 -58.92 9.78 -13.32
N SER A 6 -59.24 9.52 -14.58
CA SER A 6 -58.27 9.12 -15.61
C SER A 6 -57.45 10.31 -16.09
N CYS A 7 -56.34 10.05 -16.77
CA CYS A 7 -55.50 11.08 -17.37
C CYS A 7 -56.26 11.83 -18.48
N SER A 8 -56.19 13.17 -18.47
CA SER A 8 -56.82 14.05 -19.46
C SER A 8 -56.10 14.11 -20.82
N ILE A 9 -55.08 13.26 -21.04
CA ILE A 9 -54.40 13.17 -22.33
C ILE A 9 -55.12 12.14 -23.17
N ASP A 10 -55.53 12.53 -24.37
CA ASP A 10 -56.25 11.66 -25.30
C ASP A 10 -55.46 10.37 -25.57
N GLY A 11 -56.16 9.23 -25.53
CA GLY A 11 -55.56 7.89 -25.62
C GLY A 11 -54.81 7.39 -24.38
N CYS A 12 -54.83 8.08 -23.23
CA CYS A 12 -54.16 7.63 -21.99
C CYS A 12 -55.16 7.18 -20.90
N SER A 13 -55.26 5.87 -20.68
CA SER A 13 -56.14 5.27 -19.66
C SER A 13 -55.55 5.21 -18.24
N LYS A 14 -54.31 5.69 -18.04
CA LYS A 14 -53.64 5.66 -16.73
C LYS A 14 -54.35 6.58 -15.73
N PRO A 15 -54.38 6.25 -14.42
CA PRO A 15 -55.01 7.10 -13.41
C PRO A 15 -54.28 8.45 -13.31
N SER A 16 -55.06 9.53 -13.27
CA SER A 16 -54.55 10.87 -13.00
C SER A 16 -54.12 10.98 -11.54
N ARG A 17 -52.94 11.56 -11.33
CA ARG A 17 -52.40 11.84 -9.99
C ARG A 17 -52.39 13.32 -9.63
N LYS A 18 -52.04 14.19 -10.58
CA LYS A 18 -51.90 15.64 -10.34
C LYS A 18 -52.18 16.43 -11.61
N ARG A 19 -52.90 17.55 -11.50
CA ARG A 19 -53.31 18.40 -12.64
C ARG A 19 -54.09 17.67 -13.75
N GLY A 20 -54.84 16.62 -13.42
CA GLY A 20 -55.56 15.82 -14.42
C GLY A 20 -54.65 14.89 -15.24
N TRP A 21 -53.35 14.82 -14.95
CA TRP A 21 -52.39 13.99 -15.69
C TRP A 21 -51.90 12.80 -14.88
N CYS A 22 -51.56 11.70 -15.56
CA CYS A 22 -50.86 10.58 -14.95
C CYS A 22 -49.43 10.98 -14.55
N GLU A 23 -48.79 10.18 -13.69
CA GLU A 23 -47.42 10.44 -13.19
C GLU A 23 -46.43 10.75 -14.32
N MET A 24 -46.54 10.03 -15.44
CA MET A 24 -45.67 10.18 -16.61
C MET A 24 -45.87 11.53 -17.33
N HIS A 25 -47.11 11.91 -17.64
CA HIS A 25 -47.42 13.17 -18.31
C HIS A 25 -47.15 14.38 -17.41
N TYR A 26 -47.46 14.28 -16.12
CA TYR A 26 -47.11 15.31 -15.14
C TYR A 26 -45.58 15.48 -15.02
N SER A 27 -44.82 14.38 -15.02
CA SER A 27 -43.35 14.43 -14.99
C SER A 27 -42.76 15.06 -16.26
N ARG A 28 -43.30 14.74 -17.45
CA ARG A 28 -42.88 15.36 -18.71
C ARG A 28 -43.12 16.86 -18.71
N TYR A 29 -44.32 17.29 -18.32
CA TYR A 29 -44.66 18.71 -18.18
C TYR A 29 -43.72 19.43 -17.19
N LYS A 30 -43.42 18.83 -16.03
CA LYS A 30 -42.53 19.44 -15.03
C LYS A 30 -41.11 19.71 -15.56
N VAL A 31 -40.61 18.86 -16.46
CA VAL A 31 -39.24 18.96 -16.98
C VAL A 31 -39.18 19.75 -18.28
N HIS A 32 -40.17 19.60 -19.16
CA HIS A 32 -40.12 20.11 -20.54
C HIS A 32 -41.21 21.14 -20.87
N GLY A 33 -42.14 21.42 -19.96
CA GLY A 33 -43.25 22.34 -20.17
C GLY A 33 -44.42 21.77 -20.99
N ASP A 34 -44.24 20.61 -21.64
CA ASP A 34 -45.25 19.94 -22.46
C ASP A 34 -45.44 18.47 -22.01
N PRO A 35 -46.67 18.03 -21.66
CA PRO A 35 -46.95 16.65 -21.26
C PRO A 35 -46.81 15.63 -22.39
N LEU A 36 -46.87 16.05 -23.66
CA LEU A 36 -46.84 15.18 -24.85
C LEU A 36 -45.43 14.94 -25.40
N VAL A 37 -44.39 15.50 -24.77
CA VAL A 37 -43.01 15.28 -25.22
C VAL A 37 -42.72 13.78 -25.31
N PRO A 38 -42.29 13.28 -26.49
CA PRO A 38 -42.07 11.87 -26.70
C PRO A 38 -41.03 11.35 -25.69
N GLY A 39 -41.27 10.14 -25.17
CA GLY A 39 -40.33 9.49 -24.28
C GLY A 39 -38.96 9.37 -24.94
N LYS A 40 -37.89 9.36 -24.15
CA LYS A 40 -36.56 8.98 -24.66
C LYS A 40 -36.70 7.61 -25.32
N ARG A 41 -36.27 7.48 -26.58
CA ARG A 41 -36.21 6.21 -27.30
C ARG A 41 -35.54 5.16 -26.41
N GLU A 42 -36.15 3.99 -26.26
CA GLU A 42 -35.54 2.88 -25.53
C GLU A 42 -34.23 2.52 -26.21
N GLN A 43 -33.12 2.90 -25.59
CA GLN A 43 -31.80 2.47 -26.01
C GLN A 43 -31.59 1.06 -25.49
N SER A 44 -31.09 0.17 -26.34
CA SER A 44 -30.69 -1.17 -25.95
C SER A 44 -29.72 -1.09 -24.78
N ILE A 45 -29.88 -1.96 -23.79
CA ILE A 45 -28.94 -2.08 -22.65
C ILE A 45 -27.62 -2.71 -23.11
N VAL A 46 -27.68 -3.54 -24.16
CA VAL A 46 -26.53 -4.26 -24.73
C VAL A 46 -26.10 -3.63 -26.05
N CYS A 47 -24.81 -3.71 -26.35
CA CYS A 47 -24.27 -3.21 -27.60
C CYS A 47 -24.85 -3.95 -28.82
N ARG A 48 -25.22 -3.21 -29.87
CA ARG A 48 -25.73 -3.72 -31.16
C ARG A 48 -24.72 -4.52 -31.98
N VAL A 49 -23.44 -4.45 -31.63
CA VAL A 49 -22.38 -5.14 -32.36
C VAL A 49 -22.40 -6.60 -31.90
N ALA A 50 -22.51 -7.51 -32.86
CA ALA A 50 -22.50 -8.95 -32.62
C ALA A 50 -21.32 -9.36 -31.74
N ASP A 51 -21.56 -10.31 -30.84
CA ASP A 51 -20.57 -10.89 -29.92
C ASP A 51 -19.87 -9.89 -28.97
N CYS A 52 -20.38 -8.66 -28.84
CA CYS A 52 -19.79 -7.68 -27.93
C CYS A 52 -20.18 -7.91 -26.47
N GLY A 53 -21.48 -8.13 -26.21
CA GLY A 53 -22.06 -8.28 -24.86
C GLY A 53 -21.93 -7.06 -23.91
N ASP A 54 -21.15 -6.04 -24.27
CA ASP A 54 -20.88 -4.88 -23.42
C ASP A 54 -22.13 -4.00 -23.28
N LYS A 55 -22.22 -3.29 -22.15
CA LYS A 55 -23.27 -2.30 -21.89
C LYS A 55 -23.22 -1.16 -22.92
N SER A 56 -24.37 -0.87 -23.51
CA SER A 56 -24.59 0.26 -24.40
C SER A 56 -24.45 1.60 -23.67
N LEU A 57 -23.84 2.57 -24.34
CA LEU A 57 -23.66 3.94 -23.88
C LEU A 57 -24.61 4.90 -24.61
N ALA A 58 -24.65 4.84 -25.93
CA ALA A 58 -25.46 5.70 -26.79
C ALA A 58 -25.60 5.09 -28.18
N LYS A 59 -26.72 5.34 -28.87
CA LYS A 59 -27.02 4.78 -30.20
C LYS A 59 -26.90 3.24 -30.25
N ASP A 60 -27.26 2.58 -29.15
CA ASP A 60 -27.14 1.13 -28.99
C ASP A 60 -25.71 0.60 -29.11
N LEU A 61 -24.70 1.46 -28.89
CA LEU A 61 -23.29 1.10 -28.98
C LEU A 61 -22.64 1.20 -27.62
N CYS A 62 -21.80 0.22 -27.26
CA CYS A 62 -20.95 0.35 -26.08
C CYS A 62 -19.98 1.53 -26.24
N ARG A 63 -19.37 1.98 -25.15
CA ARG A 63 -18.42 3.11 -25.18
C ARG A 63 -17.36 2.95 -26.26
N ARG A 64 -16.79 1.74 -26.44
CA ARG A 64 -15.74 1.48 -27.43
C ARG A 64 -16.27 1.62 -28.86
N HIS A 65 -17.39 0.96 -29.18
CA HIS A 65 -17.98 1.02 -30.51
C HIS A 65 -18.54 2.41 -30.85
N TYR A 66 -19.11 3.11 -29.88
CA TYR A 66 -19.59 4.48 -30.06
C TYR A 66 -18.46 5.44 -30.46
N TYR A 67 -17.31 5.40 -29.77
CA TYR A 67 -16.19 6.29 -30.07
C TYR A 67 -15.41 5.88 -31.33
N ALA A 68 -15.34 4.60 -31.65
CA ALA A 68 -14.75 4.12 -32.90
C ALA A 68 -15.56 4.62 -34.11
N GLU A 69 -16.89 4.40 -34.08
CA GLU A 69 -17.81 4.86 -35.12
C GLU A 69 -17.80 6.39 -35.24
N ARG A 70 -17.87 7.11 -34.12
CA ARG A 70 -17.83 8.58 -34.13
C ARG A 70 -16.55 9.17 -34.73
N ARG A 71 -15.41 8.46 -34.63
CA ARG A 71 -14.10 8.95 -35.09
C ARG A 71 -13.69 8.36 -36.44
N GLY A 72 -14.50 7.49 -37.04
CA GLY A 72 -14.09 6.72 -38.22
C GLY A 72 -12.84 5.88 -37.98
N ALA A 73 -12.58 5.48 -36.72
CA ALA A 73 -11.37 4.78 -36.34
C ALA A 73 -11.61 3.26 -36.27
N PRO A 74 -10.64 2.43 -36.70
CA PRO A 74 -10.74 0.99 -36.57
C PRO A 74 -10.79 0.56 -35.11
N LEU A 75 -11.49 -0.54 -34.84
CA LEU A 75 -11.55 -1.11 -33.49
C LEU A 75 -10.24 -1.81 -33.15
N LEU A 76 -9.55 -1.28 -32.15
CA LEU A 76 -8.36 -1.92 -31.60
C LEU A 76 -8.75 -3.13 -30.74
N PRO A 77 -7.91 -4.18 -30.72
CA PRO A 77 -8.14 -5.36 -29.90
C PRO A 77 -8.28 -4.99 -28.41
N ARG A 78 -9.05 -5.79 -27.67
CA ARG A 78 -9.17 -5.62 -26.22
C ARG A 78 -7.79 -5.78 -25.59
N LYS A 79 -7.45 -4.86 -24.67
CA LYS A 79 -6.25 -5.03 -23.85
C LYS A 79 -6.41 -6.27 -22.96
N PRO A 80 -5.32 -6.99 -22.64
CA PRO A 80 -5.37 -8.12 -21.73
C PRO A 80 -6.02 -7.72 -20.41
N SER A 81 -6.93 -8.56 -19.90
CA SER A 81 -7.54 -8.40 -18.59
C SER A 81 -6.61 -8.84 -17.46
N GLU A 82 -5.68 -9.75 -17.75
CA GLU A 82 -4.80 -10.40 -16.77
C GLU A 82 -3.35 -9.92 -16.87
N CYS A 83 -2.68 -9.91 -15.72
CA CYS A 83 -1.30 -9.48 -15.59
C CYS A 83 -0.37 -10.38 -16.41
N THR A 84 0.51 -9.77 -17.19
CA THR A 84 1.53 -10.48 -17.99
C THR A 84 2.71 -11.00 -17.18
N ALA A 85 2.64 -10.96 -15.85
CA ALA A 85 3.71 -11.47 -15.00
C ALA A 85 3.47 -12.95 -14.78
N GLU A 86 4.53 -13.75 -14.91
CA GLU A 86 4.44 -15.21 -14.77
C GLU A 86 3.77 -15.60 -13.44
N GLY A 87 2.79 -16.50 -13.52
CA GLY A 87 2.01 -16.97 -12.37
C GLY A 87 1.05 -15.93 -11.75
N CYS A 88 0.75 -14.81 -12.42
CA CYS A 88 -0.11 -13.77 -11.88
C CYS A 88 -1.44 -13.59 -12.64
N ALA A 89 -2.53 -14.12 -12.10
CA ALA A 89 -3.88 -13.94 -12.65
C ALA A 89 -4.58 -12.64 -12.20
N SER A 90 -3.84 -11.68 -11.61
CA SER A 90 -4.45 -10.44 -11.11
C SER A 90 -4.85 -9.50 -12.25
N PRO A 91 -5.94 -8.70 -12.11
CA PRO A 91 -6.37 -7.77 -13.15
C PRO A 91 -5.30 -6.72 -13.51
N VAL A 92 -5.17 -6.41 -14.79
CA VAL A 92 -4.25 -5.37 -15.30
C VAL A 92 -4.66 -4.00 -14.79
N HIS A 93 -3.69 -3.27 -14.26
CA HIS A 93 -3.80 -1.86 -13.90
C HIS A 93 -3.22 -0.95 -14.99
N GLY A 94 -2.02 -1.28 -15.49
CA GLY A 94 -1.34 -0.48 -16.51
C GLY A 94 -0.16 -1.21 -17.13
N ARG A 95 0.14 -0.92 -18.41
CA ARG A 95 1.22 -1.56 -19.19
C ARG A 95 1.21 -3.11 -19.13
N GLY A 96 0.04 -3.73 -19.12
CA GLY A 96 -0.09 -5.20 -19.03
C GLY A 96 0.17 -5.77 -17.64
N LEU A 97 0.49 -4.96 -16.62
CA LEU A 97 0.79 -5.41 -15.27
C LEU A 97 -0.34 -5.08 -14.29
N CYS A 98 -0.57 -5.94 -13.29
CA CYS A 98 -1.45 -5.66 -12.16
C CYS A 98 -0.91 -4.51 -11.31
N ALA A 99 -1.72 -3.93 -10.42
CA ALA A 99 -1.30 -2.78 -9.62
C ALA A 99 0.01 -3.01 -8.85
N LYS A 100 0.20 -4.21 -8.29
CA LYS A 100 1.44 -4.59 -7.57
C LYS A 100 2.64 -4.70 -8.51
N HIS A 101 2.51 -5.42 -9.61
CA HIS A 101 3.61 -5.57 -10.58
C HIS A 101 3.91 -4.27 -11.33
N TYR A 102 2.90 -3.45 -11.59
CA TYR A 102 3.06 -2.11 -12.13
C TYR A 102 3.84 -1.22 -11.16
N ALA A 103 3.46 -1.18 -9.88
CA ALA A 103 4.18 -0.42 -8.86
C ALA A 103 5.64 -0.87 -8.73
N ARG A 104 5.89 -2.19 -8.70
CA ARG A 104 7.25 -2.76 -8.72
C ARG A 104 8.03 -2.33 -9.97
N SER A 105 7.46 -2.48 -11.16
CA SER A 105 8.10 -2.05 -12.42
C SER A 105 8.44 -0.56 -12.45
N ARG A 106 7.67 0.29 -11.75
CA ARG A 106 7.93 1.73 -11.67
C ARG A 106 8.88 2.11 -10.55
N ALA A 107 8.93 1.34 -9.46
CA ALA A 107 9.93 1.49 -8.44
C ALA A 107 11.34 1.33 -9.02
N HIS A 108 11.45 0.57 -10.12
CA HIS A 108 12.69 0.33 -10.87
C HIS A 108 13.05 1.36 -11.95
N LEU A 109 12.33 2.47 -12.06
CA LEU A 109 12.69 3.52 -13.02
C LEU A 109 13.32 4.69 -12.27
N PRO A 110 14.47 5.23 -12.74
CA PRO A 110 14.97 6.48 -12.20
C PRO A 110 13.88 7.56 -12.35
N PRO A 111 13.82 8.51 -11.41
CA PRO A 111 12.86 9.59 -11.52
C PRO A 111 13.12 10.34 -12.83
N ARG A 112 12.04 10.68 -13.54
CA ARG A 112 12.12 11.33 -14.87
C ARG A 112 12.86 12.66 -14.85
N ALA A 113 12.89 13.29 -13.68
CA ALA A 113 13.65 14.51 -13.42
C ALA A 113 14.10 14.47 -11.95
N THR A 114 15.25 15.07 -11.68
CA THR A 114 15.73 15.36 -10.33
C THR A 114 15.00 16.57 -9.75
N CYS A 115 15.03 16.69 -8.43
CA CYS A 115 14.54 17.88 -7.74
C CYS A 115 15.36 19.12 -8.15
N SER A 116 14.67 20.24 -8.33
CA SER A 116 15.27 21.54 -8.69
C SER A 116 15.90 22.29 -7.53
N VAL A 117 15.61 21.90 -6.29
CA VAL A 117 16.29 22.41 -5.09
C VAL A 117 17.74 21.94 -5.07
N ASP A 118 18.67 22.86 -4.84
CA ASP A 118 20.11 22.59 -4.86
C ASP A 118 20.51 21.53 -3.82
N GLY A 119 21.46 20.67 -4.18
CA GLY A 119 21.90 19.53 -3.36
C GLY A 119 20.87 18.41 -3.14
N CYS A 120 19.65 18.50 -3.70
CA CYS A 120 18.62 17.46 -3.52
C CYS A 120 18.70 16.38 -4.60
N VAL A 121 19.15 15.17 -4.22
CA VAL A 121 19.25 14.01 -5.12
C VAL A 121 17.93 13.24 -5.33
N GLU A 122 16.84 13.71 -4.71
CA GLU A 122 15.55 13.04 -4.81
C GLU A 122 14.85 13.31 -6.14
N GLY A 123 14.00 12.36 -6.54
CA GLY A 123 13.21 12.47 -7.75
C GLY A 123 12.13 13.55 -7.67
N ALA A 124 12.03 14.40 -8.69
CA ALA A 124 10.93 15.34 -8.83
C ALA A 124 9.61 14.60 -9.06
N HIS A 125 8.59 14.99 -8.29
CA HIS A 125 7.23 14.45 -8.38
C HIS A 125 6.31 15.39 -9.17
N SER A 126 6.33 16.68 -8.87
CA SER A 126 5.52 17.71 -9.54
C SER A 126 6.22 19.06 -9.49
N ARG A 127 6.07 19.88 -10.54
CA ARG A 127 6.69 21.22 -10.67
C ARG A 127 8.22 21.23 -10.50
N GLY A 128 8.89 20.13 -10.87
CA GLY A 128 10.34 20.01 -10.69
C GLY A 128 10.79 19.86 -9.23
N LEU A 129 9.87 19.63 -8.28
CA LEU A 129 10.18 19.46 -6.85
C LEU A 129 9.95 18.02 -6.42
N CYS A 130 10.79 17.51 -5.51
CA CYS A 130 10.54 16.23 -4.84
C CYS A 130 9.28 16.30 -3.98
N GLY A 131 8.77 15.16 -3.51
CA GLY A 131 7.54 15.13 -2.70
C GLY A 131 7.61 16.03 -1.47
N ALA A 132 8.75 16.07 -0.77
CA ALA A 132 8.94 16.92 0.41
C ALA A 132 8.99 18.42 0.06
N HIS A 133 9.83 18.80 -0.91
CA HIS A 133 9.95 20.19 -1.36
C HIS A 133 8.65 20.71 -1.99
N TYR A 134 7.91 19.87 -2.71
CA TYR A 134 6.58 20.24 -3.21
C TYR A 134 5.60 20.52 -2.07
N GLN A 135 5.61 19.74 -0.99
CA GLN A 135 4.74 20.00 0.16
C GLN A 135 5.13 21.27 0.92
N ARG A 136 6.44 21.56 1.05
CA ARG A 136 6.93 22.82 1.63
C ARG A 136 6.48 24.01 0.79
N TRP A 137 6.75 23.99 -0.52
CA TRP A 137 6.31 25.02 -1.44
C TRP A 137 4.79 25.22 -1.41
N ARG A 138 4.01 24.13 -1.45
CA ARG A 138 2.54 24.19 -1.39
C ARG A 138 2.02 24.82 -0.10
N ARG A 139 2.74 24.66 1.01
CA ARG A 139 2.30 25.13 2.34
C ARG A 139 2.84 26.52 2.70
N PHE A 140 4.06 26.83 2.29
CA PHE A 140 4.82 28.01 2.73
C PHE A 140 5.25 28.92 1.57
N GLY A 141 5.01 28.53 0.33
CA GLY A 141 5.44 29.28 -0.86
C GLY A 141 6.91 29.05 -1.25
N ASP A 142 7.68 28.39 -0.38
CA ASP A 142 9.10 28.15 -0.55
C ASP A 142 9.42 26.66 -0.33
N ALA A 143 10.18 26.09 -1.27
CA ALA A 143 10.59 24.69 -1.29
C ALA A 143 11.74 24.41 -0.31
N GLU A 144 12.60 25.39 -0.06
CA GLU A 144 13.78 25.28 0.82
C GLU A 144 13.44 25.63 2.27
N PHE A 145 12.30 26.26 2.51
CA PHE A 145 11.85 26.64 3.85
C PHE A 145 11.88 25.48 4.84
N GLU A 146 12.72 25.62 5.86
CA GLU A 146 12.77 24.72 7.01
C GLU A 146 11.86 25.26 8.12
N PRO A 147 10.72 24.61 8.40
CA PRO A 147 9.85 25.06 9.48
C PRO A 147 10.59 24.91 10.82
N PRO A 148 10.42 25.86 11.76
CA PRO A 148 10.99 25.73 13.09
C PRO A 148 10.50 24.44 13.74
N GLN A 149 11.39 23.79 14.51
CA GLN A 149 11.01 22.58 15.22
C GLN A 149 9.79 22.84 16.10
N SER A 150 8.79 21.97 16.01
CA SER A 150 7.57 22.14 16.78
C SER A 150 7.86 21.94 18.26
N VAL A 151 7.83 23.03 19.03
CA VAL A 151 8.01 23.05 20.50
C VAL A 151 6.85 22.41 21.27
N ARG A 152 5.79 21.96 20.58
CA ARG A 152 4.59 21.43 21.21
C ARG A 152 4.84 20.00 21.70
N LYS A 153 5.06 19.86 23.00
CA LYS A 153 5.16 18.59 23.72
C LYS A 153 3.79 18.01 24.04
N CYS A 154 3.72 16.69 24.16
CA CYS A 154 2.53 15.98 24.60
C CYS A 154 2.08 16.45 25.99
N THR A 155 0.78 16.62 26.18
CA THR A 155 0.18 17.00 27.47
C THR A 155 0.09 15.85 28.48
N ILE A 156 0.58 14.66 28.11
CA ILE A 156 0.61 13.51 29.02
C ILE A 156 1.87 13.63 29.87
N GLU A 157 1.70 13.62 31.18
CA GLU A 157 2.81 13.70 32.14
C GLU A 157 3.84 12.60 31.85
N GLY A 158 5.12 12.98 31.81
CA GLY A 158 6.23 12.09 31.48
C GLY A 158 6.37 11.72 30.00
N CYS A 159 5.69 12.43 29.09
CA CYS A 159 5.83 12.22 27.64
C CYS A 159 6.38 13.46 26.93
N ASP A 160 7.65 13.40 26.52
CA ASP A 160 8.33 14.48 25.78
C ASP A 160 8.15 14.41 24.25
N GLU A 161 7.25 13.56 23.76
CA GLU A 161 7.01 13.39 22.33
C GLU A 161 6.26 14.58 21.72
N VAL A 162 6.52 14.84 20.44
CA VAL A 162 5.89 15.93 19.69
C VAL A 162 4.39 15.67 19.48
N THR A 163 3.56 16.70 19.65
CA THR A 163 2.11 16.61 19.42
C THR A 163 1.76 16.49 17.95
N ASN A 164 0.83 15.61 17.63
CA ASN A 164 0.22 15.51 16.29
C ASN A 164 -1.08 16.33 16.21
N GLY A 165 -1.84 16.40 17.31
CA GLY A 165 -3.07 17.19 17.42
C GLY A 165 -3.72 17.03 18.79
N ARG A 166 -4.58 17.97 19.20
CA ARG A 166 -5.24 17.99 20.52
C ARG A 166 -4.29 17.94 21.73
N GLY A 167 -3.06 18.46 21.60
CA GLY A 167 -2.06 18.37 22.66
C GLY A 167 -1.47 16.98 22.88
N LEU A 168 -1.83 15.97 22.07
CA LEU A 168 -1.39 14.59 22.23
C LEU A 168 -0.36 14.20 21.14
N CYS A 169 0.65 13.41 21.51
CA CYS A 169 1.52 12.75 20.55
C CYS A 169 0.75 11.70 19.73
N SER A 170 1.28 11.27 18.57
CA SER A 170 0.60 10.31 17.69
C SER A 170 0.09 9.06 18.40
N ARG A 171 0.84 8.54 19.38
CA ARG A 171 0.48 7.35 20.16
C ARG A 171 -0.69 7.62 21.12
N HIS A 172 -0.63 8.71 21.88
CA HIS A 172 -1.69 9.09 22.82
C HIS A 172 -2.95 9.56 22.09
N TYR A 173 -2.80 10.27 20.97
CA TYR A 173 -3.91 10.64 20.09
C TYR A 173 -4.62 9.41 19.55
N TYR A 174 -3.87 8.40 19.08
CA TYR A 174 -4.46 7.14 18.60
C TYR A 174 -5.21 6.38 19.71
N ARG A 175 -4.63 6.29 20.91
CA ARG A 175 -5.26 5.63 22.06
C ARG A 175 -6.56 6.34 22.46
N TRP A 176 -6.53 7.66 22.53
CA TRP A 176 -7.73 8.46 22.77
C TRP A 176 -8.79 8.27 21.68
N TRP A 177 -8.40 8.38 20.39
CA TRP A 177 -9.34 8.22 19.27
C TRP A 177 -9.97 6.82 19.23
N ARG A 178 -9.20 5.78 19.56
CA ARG A 178 -9.66 4.38 19.47
C ARG A 178 -10.33 3.87 20.74
N TYR A 179 -9.96 4.37 21.92
CA TYR A 179 -10.37 3.83 23.22
C TYR A 179 -10.93 4.87 24.20
N GLY A 180 -10.97 6.15 23.83
CA GLY A 180 -11.46 7.25 24.69
C GLY A 180 -10.44 7.77 25.70
N ASP A 181 -9.40 6.99 26.05
CA ASP A 181 -8.38 7.36 27.03
C ASP A 181 -6.96 7.27 26.43
N PRO A 182 -6.18 8.37 26.44
CA PRO A 182 -4.80 8.40 25.91
C PRO A 182 -3.82 7.51 26.69
N LEU A 183 -4.11 7.14 27.93
CA LEU A 183 -3.23 6.33 28.79
C LEU A 183 -3.45 4.81 28.64
N ILE A 184 -4.52 4.37 27.96
CA ILE A 184 -4.79 2.94 27.78
C ILE A 184 -3.62 2.25 27.08
N SER A 185 -2.98 1.33 27.80
CA SER A 185 -2.03 0.35 27.27
C SER A 185 -2.65 -1.05 27.39
N LYS A 186 -2.97 -1.68 26.25
CA LYS A 186 -3.40 -3.09 26.22
C LYS A 186 -2.31 -4.06 26.67
N ASN A 187 -1.05 -3.63 26.66
CA ASN A 187 0.04 -4.42 27.17
C ASN A 187 0.01 -4.35 28.70
N ARG A 188 -0.30 -5.46 29.37
CA ARG A 188 -0.04 -5.60 30.80
C ARG A 188 1.42 -5.23 31.06
N PRO A 189 1.74 -4.46 32.12
CA PRO A 189 3.12 -4.29 32.55
C PRO A 189 3.75 -5.67 32.63
N ARG A 190 4.95 -5.84 32.05
CA ARG A 190 5.68 -7.11 32.23
C ARG A 190 6.00 -7.23 33.71
N VAL A 191 5.16 -7.95 34.46
CA VAL A 191 5.48 -8.38 35.81
C VAL A 191 6.69 -9.30 35.67
N ARG A 192 7.88 -8.82 36.05
CA ARG A 192 9.04 -9.71 36.23
C ARG A 192 8.64 -10.68 37.32
N GLN A 193 8.37 -11.93 36.96
CA GLN A 193 8.03 -12.95 37.96
C GLN A 193 9.18 -13.09 38.98
N PRO A 194 8.87 -13.43 40.24
CA PRO A 194 9.88 -13.68 41.27
C PRO A 194 10.94 -14.65 40.75
N GLN A 195 12.18 -14.24 40.94
CA GLN A 195 13.44 -14.87 40.54
C GLN A 195 13.51 -16.37 40.85
N TYR A 196 13.04 -17.19 39.90
CA TYR A 196 13.24 -18.64 39.91
C TYR A 196 14.74 -18.91 39.75
N GLN A 197 15.42 -19.23 40.85
CA GLN A 197 16.82 -19.63 40.83
C GLN A 197 16.88 -21.09 40.37
N PHE A 198 17.40 -21.32 39.17
CA PHE A 198 17.67 -22.67 38.70
C PHE A 198 19.02 -23.14 39.30
N GLY A 199 19.11 -24.42 39.65
CA GLY A 199 20.36 -25.00 40.15
C GLY A 199 21.51 -24.93 39.13
N MET A 200 22.73 -25.18 39.61
CA MET A 200 23.94 -25.24 38.77
C MET A 200 23.74 -26.20 37.60
N ARG A 201 24.29 -25.85 36.43
CA ARG A 201 24.23 -26.66 35.22
C ARG A 201 25.60 -26.80 34.59
N SER A 202 25.87 -27.93 33.95
CA SER A 202 27.06 -28.10 33.13
C SER A 202 26.92 -27.37 31.79
N CYS A 203 27.96 -26.64 31.40
CA CYS A 203 28.00 -25.95 30.11
C CYS A 203 28.08 -26.96 28.97
N VAL A 204 27.18 -26.86 27.99
CA VAL A 204 27.13 -27.77 26.83
C VAL A 204 28.42 -27.76 26.00
N THR A 205 29.20 -26.67 26.04
CA THR A 205 30.40 -26.52 25.19
C THR A 205 31.71 -26.84 25.92
N CYS A 206 31.83 -26.55 27.22
CA CYS A 206 33.09 -26.75 27.95
C CYS A 206 32.96 -27.63 29.18
N GLY A 207 31.77 -28.17 29.48
CA GLY A 207 31.50 -29.01 30.64
C GLY A 207 31.46 -28.28 31.99
N LYS A 208 32.05 -27.08 32.11
CA LYS A 208 32.12 -26.34 33.38
C LYS A 208 30.74 -26.07 33.98
N GLU A 209 30.61 -26.27 35.28
CA GLU A 209 29.41 -25.89 36.03
C GLU A 209 29.25 -24.36 36.08
N PHE A 210 28.00 -23.90 35.95
CA PHE A 210 27.67 -22.48 36.02
C PHE A 210 26.24 -22.23 36.52
N ASP A 211 26.03 -21.04 37.09
CA ASP A 211 24.71 -20.56 37.50
C ASP A 211 23.95 -19.93 36.31
N PRO A 212 22.81 -20.50 35.88
CA PRO A 212 22.01 -19.94 34.79
C PRO A 212 21.20 -18.68 35.18
N GLY A 213 21.17 -18.28 36.46
CA GLY A 213 20.32 -17.22 37.00
C GLY A 213 18.84 -17.53 36.80
N GLY A 214 18.03 -16.52 36.48
CA GLY A 214 16.59 -16.69 36.21
C GLY A 214 16.23 -17.30 34.84
N SER A 215 17.20 -17.85 34.10
CA SER A 215 16.99 -18.30 32.72
C SER A 215 16.94 -19.82 32.61
N ALA A 216 15.72 -20.37 32.51
CA ALA A 216 15.47 -21.80 32.27
C ALA A 216 16.18 -22.34 31.02
N VAL A 217 16.48 -21.46 30.05
CA VAL A 217 17.02 -21.81 28.73
C VAL A 217 18.53 -21.55 28.57
N ARG A 218 19.24 -21.09 29.62
CA ARG A 218 20.69 -20.80 29.49
C ARG A 218 21.48 -22.11 29.52
N LYS A 219 22.25 -22.35 28.46
CA LYS A 219 23.00 -23.60 28.21
C LYS A 219 24.53 -23.46 28.31
N TYR A 220 25.03 -22.23 28.43
CA TYR A 220 26.46 -21.91 28.36
C TYR A 220 26.89 -21.04 29.53
N CYS A 221 28.08 -21.33 30.08
CA CYS A 221 28.64 -20.62 31.22
C CYS A 221 28.91 -19.13 30.92
N GLY A 222 29.26 -18.81 29.67
CA GLY A 222 29.47 -17.44 29.23
C GLY A 222 29.53 -17.28 27.72
N LYS A 223 29.76 -16.04 27.27
CA LYS A 223 29.79 -15.67 25.84
C LYS A 223 30.82 -16.49 25.03
N ARG A 224 31.96 -16.86 25.63
CA ARG A 224 33.03 -17.66 25.00
C ARG A 224 32.62 -19.11 24.69
N CYS A 225 31.75 -19.69 25.53
CA CYS A 225 31.29 -21.06 25.37
C CYS A 225 29.94 -21.13 24.64
N LYS A 226 29.36 -19.99 24.25
CA LYS A 226 28.22 -19.98 23.35
C LYS A 226 28.76 -20.21 21.94
N PRO A 227 28.36 -21.27 21.21
CA PRO A 227 28.74 -21.42 19.82
C PRO A 227 28.34 -20.14 19.09
N SER A 228 29.31 -19.49 18.47
CA SER A 228 29.13 -18.26 17.71
C SER A 228 28.41 -18.56 16.39
N GLY A 229 27.20 -19.11 16.48
CA GLY A 229 26.21 -19.14 15.41
C GLY A 229 25.40 -17.84 15.34
N ARG A 230 25.84 -16.79 16.04
CA ARG A 230 25.53 -15.41 15.68
C ARG A 230 26.78 -14.87 15.03
N ILE A 231 26.71 -14.61 13.74
CA ILE A 231 27.65 -13.74 13.04
C ILE A 231 27.87 -12.52 13.93
N ALA A 232 29.13 -12.26 14.30
CA ALA A 232 29.48 -11.14 15.16
C ALA A 232 29.28 -9.82 14.39
N GLY A 233 28.05 -9.31 14.43
CA GLY A 233 27.64 -8.09 13.75
C GLY A 233 26.26 -8.23 13.12
N SER A 234 25.51 -7.13 13.10
CA SER A 234 24.30 -7.03 12.28
C SER A 234 24.62 -7.48 10.84
N VAL A 235 23.82 -8.41 10.29
CA VAL A 235 23.92 -8.80 8.87
C VAL A 235 23.64 -7.62 7.94
N ASN A 236 23.06 -6.53 8.44
CA ASN A 236 22.83 -5.30 7.69
C ASN A 236 24.09 -4.40 7.54
N LYS A 237 25.29 -4.90 7.84
CA LYS A 237 26.55 -4.17 7.60
C LYS A 237 26.87 -4.14 6.10
N ARG A 238 27.51 -3.05 5.66
CA ARG A 238 28.00 -2.88 4.27
C ARG A 238 28.86 -4.07 3.81
N SER A 239 29.75 -4.57 4.67
CA SER A 239 30.61 -5.71 4.36
C SER A 239 29.84 -6.99 4.02
N TRP A 240 28.64 -7.18 4.57
CA TRP A 240 27.76 -8.30 4.22
C TRP A 240 27.04 -8.07 2.89
N VAL A 241 26.61 -6.84 2.61
CA VAL A 241 26.03 -6.46 1.32
C VAL A 241 27.06 -6.65 0.20
N GLU A 242 28.31 -6.23 0.41
CA GLU A 242 29.41 -6.42 -0.55
C GLU A 242 29.75 -7.90 -0.74
N LYS A 243 29.76 -8.69 0.34
CA LYS A 243 29.97 -10.14 0.26
C LYS A 243 28.86 -10.84 -0.52
N LEU A 244 27.60 -10.52 -0.24
CA LEU A 244 26.46 -11.07 -1.00
C LEU A 244 26.48 -10.55 -2.44
N GLY A 245 26.82 -9.28 -2.66
CA GLY A 245 27.04 -8.68 -3.98
C GLY A 245 28.03 -9.46 -4.83
N GLY A 246 29.21 -9.76 -4.28
CA GLY A 246 30.22 -10.56 -4.98
C GLY A 246 29.77 -11.99 -5.29
N GLN A 247 28.89 -12.58 -4.46
CA GLN A 247 28.43 -13.97 -4.62
C GLN A 247 27.17 -14.11 -5.48
N ASP A 248 26.24 -13.17 -5.35
CA ASP A 248 24.96 -13.14 -6.06
C ASP A 248 25.07 -12.32 -7.38
N GLY A 249 26.29 -11.94 -7.79
CA GLY A 249 26.56 -11.23 -9.04
C GLY A 249 25.99 -9.81 -9.09
N TRP A 250 25.87 -9.15 -7.93
CA TRP A 250 25.22 -7.85 -7.77
C TRP A 250 23.83 -7.81 -8.42
N LYS A 251 23.11 -8.93 -8.38
CA LYS A 251 21.74 -9.07 -8.90
C LYS A 251 20.78 -9.17 -7.72
N CYS A 252 19.75 -8.33 -7.70
CA CYS A 252 18.70 -8.42 -6.69
C CYS A 252 17.88 -9.69 -6.92
N TRP A 253 17.79 -10.57 -5.92
CA TRP A 253 17.10 -11.85 -6.09
C TRP A 253 15.57 -11.74 -6.18
N LEU A 254 14.99 -10.59 -5.83
CA LEU A 254 13.54 -10.36 -5.82
C LEU A 254 13.01 -9.78 -7.13
N CYS A 255 13.77 -8.90 -7.78
CA CYS A 255 13.35 -8.25 -9.03
C CYS A 255 14.29 -8.54 -10.21
N GLU A 256 15.37 -9.26 -9.96
CA GLU A 256 16.36 -9.66 -10.95
C GLU A 256 17.16 -8.54 -11.62
N LEU A 257 17.01 -7.30 -11.15
CA LEU A 257 17.77 -6.16 -11.68
C LEU A 257 19.12 -5.98 -10.97
N PRO A 258 20.10 -5.33 -11.63
CA PRO A 258 21.38 -4.99 -11.02
C PRO A 258 21.25 -4.13 -9.76
N VAL A 259 22.13 -4.36 -8.79
CA VAL A 259 22.31 -3.58 -7.56
C VAL A 259 23.61 -2.81 -7.72
N ASP A 260 23.53 -1.48 -7.71
CA ASP A 260 24.71 -0.62 -7.82
C ASP A 260 25.48 -0.62 -6.49
N PRO A 261 26.75 -1.08 -6.47
CA PRO A 261 27.59 -1.10 -5.27
C PRO A 261 27.90 0.28 -4.67
N SER A 262 27.78 1.34 -5.47
CA SER A 262 28.05 2.72 -5.05
C SER A 262 26.92 3.31 -4.21
N LEU A 263 25.69 2.78 -4.35
CA LEU A 263 24.51 3.28 -3.64
C LEU A 263 24.50 2.78 -2.19
N TYR A 264 24.44 3.72 -1.25
CA TYR A 264 24.52 3.46 0.18
C TYR A 264 23.18 3.65 0.90
N TRP A 265 22.97 2.94 2.02
CA TRP A 265 21.81 3.16 2.89
C TRP A 265 21.74 4.64 3.33
N PRO A 266 20.58 5.30 3.39
CA PRO A 266 19.21 4.79 3.24
C PRO A 266 18.65 4.89 1.81
N HIS A 267 19.51 5.00 0.78
CA HIS A 267 19.04 5.10 -0.59
C HIS A 267 18.15 3.89 -0.94
N ARG A 268 16.99 4.16 -1.55
CA ARG A 268 15.96 3.13 -1.83
C ARG A 268 16.49 1.96 -2.67
N TRP A 269 17.53 2.20 -3.44
CA TRP A 269 18.19 1.24 -4.34
C TRP A 269 19.53 0.72 -3.84
N ALA A 270 19.95 1.09 -2.63
CA ALA A 270 21.13 0.50 -2.02
C ALA A 270 20.92 -1.01 -1.84
N GLY A 271 22.00 -1.78 -1.96
CA GLY A 271 21.99 -3.20 -1.61
C GLY A 271 21.66 -3.40 -0.13
N SER A 272 20.87 -4.42 0.16
CA SER A 272 20.45 -4.82 1.50
C SER A 272 20.47 -6.34 1.62
N VAL A 273 20.60 -6.83 2.85
CA VAL A 273 20.53 -8.26 3.15
C VAL A 273 19.08 -8.63 3.40
N ASP A 274 18.53 -9.51 2.55
CA ASP A 274 17.18 -10.03 2.69
C ASP A 274 17.19 -11.49 3.15
N HIS A 275 16.31 -11.81 4.10
CA HIS A 275 16.15 -13.16 4.61
C HIS A 275 15.13 -13.91 3.75
N VAL A 276 15.55 -15.00 3.08
CA VAL A 276 14.67 -15.81 2.20
C VAL A 276 13.43 -16.29 2.98
N VAL A 277 13.62 -16.80 4.18
CA VAL A 277 12.59 -16.99 5.21
C VAL A 277 12.73 -15.87 6.21
N HIS A 278 11.67 -15.09 6.44
CA HIS A 278 11.70 -13.98 7.41
C HIS A 278 12.08 -14.47 8.81
N VAL A 279 12.84 -13.65 9.55
CA VAL A 279 13.25 -13.96 10.93
C VAL A 279 12.04 -14.21 11.85
N SER A 280 10.93 -13.48 11.65
CA SER A 280 9.68 -13.70 12.39
C SER A 280 9.05 -15.08 12.16
N ASN A 281 9.39 -15.73 11.05
CA ASN A 281 8.91 -17.06 10.67
C ASN A 281 9.96 -18.16 10.94
N GLY A 282 10.97 -17.87 11.78
CA GLY A 282 12.02 -18.82 12.12
C GLY A 282 13.23 -18.81 11.19
N GLY A 283 13.31 -17.84 10.26
CA GLY A 283 14.49 -17.66 9.42
C GLY A 283 15.75 -17.35 10.21
N THR A 284 16.85 -17.98 9.85
CA THR A 284 18.17 -17.81 10.49
C THR A 284 19.02 -16.78 9.74
N ASP A 285 20.08 -16.28 10.38
CA ASP A 285 21.12 -15.48 9.73
C ASP A 285 22.14 -16.33 8.95
N GLU A 286 21.82 -17.60 8.68
CA GLU A 286 22.69 -18.49 7.90
C GLU A 286 22.74 -18.04 6.45
N ARG A 287 23.90 -18.17 5.81
CA ARG A 287 24.12 -17.75 4.42
C ARG A 287 23.09 -18.34 3.44
N SER A 288 22.63 -19.56 3.69
CA SER A 288 21.57 -20.24 2.92
C SER A 288 20.25 -19.47 2.93
N ASN A 289 19.97 -18.75 4.01
CA ASN A 289 18.79 -17.94 4.20
C ASN A 289 19.01 -16.45 3.88
N LEU A 290 20.20 -16.03 3.44
CA LEU A 290 20.51 -14.64 3.10
C LEU A 290 20.72 -14.47 1.59
N ARG A 291 20.12 -13.42 1.02
CA ARG A 291 20.27 -13.04 -0.39
C ARG A 291 20.38 -11.52 -0.54
N LEU A 292 21.05 -11.06 -1.59
CA LEU A 292 21.12 -9.64 -1.92
C LEU A 292 19.81 -9.12 -2.52
N ALA A 293 19.23 -8.08 -1.92
CA ALA A 293 18.08 -7.37 -2.48
C ALA A 293 18.23 -5.85 -2.39
N HIS A 294 17.61 -5.08 -3.29
CA HIS A 294 17.47 -3.63 -3.07
C HIS A 294 16.71 -3.36 -1.78
N LEU A 295 17.07 -2.29 -1.06
CA LEU A 295 16.40 -1.85 0.16
C LEU A 295 14.89 -1.73 -0.03
N THR A 296 14.44 -1.11 -1.13
CA THR A 296 13.01 -0.97 -1.44
C THR A 296 12.31 -2.30 -1.71
N CYS A 297 13.00 -3.28 -2.32
CA CYS A 297 12.44 -4.59 -2.61
C CYS A 297 12.25 -5.40 -1.33
N ASN A 298 13.28 -5.40 -0.48
CA ASN A 298 13.28 -6.03 0.83
C ASN A 298 12.17 -5.45 1.72
N VAL A 299 12.09 -4.12 1.86
CA VAL A 299 11.06 -3.45 2.68
C VAL A 299 9.63 -3.68 2.14
N SER A 300 9.46 -3.78 0.83
CA SER A 300 8.14 -4.01 0.22
C SER A 300 7.69 -5.47 0.24
N ARG A 301 8.57 -6.39 0.67
CA ARG A 301 8.28 -7.81 0.76
C ARG A 301 7.41 -8.08 1.98
N LYS A 302 6.19 -8.58 1.76
CA LYS A 302 5.26 -8.98 2.83
C LYS A 302 5.61 -10.37 3.35
N ASN A 303 5.43 -10.59 4.65
CA ASN A 303 5.48 -11.92 5.23
C ASN A 303 4.39 -12.81 4.60
N ALA A 304 4.75 -14.02 4.16
CA ALA A 304 3.81 -14.95 3.54
C ALA A 304 2.64 -15.39 4.44
N ASN A 305 2.70 -15.13 5.75
CA ASN A 305 1.66 -15.50 6.72
C ASN A 305 0.47 -14.54 6.80
N ASP A 306 0.47 -13.41 6.08
CA ASP A 306 -0.68 -12.47 6.05
C ASP A 306 -1.71 -12.79 4.94
N ALA A 307 -1.61 -13.97 4.31
CA ALA A 307 -2.47 -14.37 3.19
C ALA A 307 -3.50 -15.48 3.51
N HIS A 308 -3.56 -15.98 4.75
CA HIS A 308 -4.56 -16.98 5.15
C HIS A 308 -4.97 -16.80 6.63
N GLN A 309 -6.05 -16.05 6.85
CA GLN A 309 -7.03 -16.38 7.88
C GLN A 309 -8.42 -16.15 7.26
N PRO A 310 -9.30 -17.16 7.23
CA PRO A 310 -10.71 -16.94 6.90
C PRO A 310 -11.38 -16.02 7.92
#